data_AF-A0A2N0LBT5-F1
#
_entry.id   AF-A0A2N0LBT5-F1
#
_cell.length_a   1.000
_cell.length_b   1.000
_cell.length_c   1.000
_cell.angle_alpha   90.00
_cell.angle_beta   90.00
_cell.angle_gamma   90.00
#
_symmetry.space_group_name_H-M   'P 1'
#
loop_
_entity.id
_entity.type
_entity.pdbx_description
1 polymer ?
#
loop_
_entity_poly.entity_id
_entity_poly.type
_entity_poly.pdbx_seq_one_letter_code
_entity_poly.pdbx_strand_id
1 'polypeptide(L)'
;MARWMAIGTAPGWDNVSTFREELQETRNWRADARTSVTTVYALGDGRLLAECHAGSEDDFKAWLEKKGWAVETIQPIKMLAKTGSIWEL
;
A
#
# COMPACT_ATOMS: atom_id res chain seq x y z
N MET A 1 14.55 2.45 5.97
CA MET A 1 13.22 2.50 6.61
C MET A 1 12.51 1.23 6.17
N ALA A 2 11.81 0.55 7.08
CA ALA A 2 11.23 -0.75 6.76
C ALA A 2 10.21 -0.62 5.62
N ARG A 3 10.17 -1.65 4.77
CA ARG A 3 9.19 -1.77 3.70
C ARG A 3 8.14 -2.78 4.12
N TRP A 4 6.89 -2.45 3.87
CA TRP A 4 5.73 -3.24 4.27
C TRP A 4 4.86 -3.48 3.06
N MET A 5 4.20 -4.64 3.04
CA MET A 5 3.19 -4.99 2.05
C MET A 5 1.89 -5.28 2.79
N ALA A 6 0.81 -4.63 2.38
CA ALA A 6 -0.54 -4.96 2.81
C ALA A 6 -1.29 -5.69 1.71
N ILE A 7 -2.04 -6.71 2.11
CA ILE A 7 -3.06 -7.38 1.28
C ILE A 7 -4.41 -7.05 1.89
N GLY A 8 -5.36 -6.65 1.07
CA GLY A 8 -6.70 -6.30 1.55
C GLY A 8 -7.69 -6.06 0.43
N THR A 9 -8.75 -5.33 0.75
CA THR A 9 -9.78 -4.88 -0.20
C THR A 9 -10.11 -3.42 0.03
N ALA A 10 -10.56 -2.74 -1.02
CA ALA A 10 -11.01 -1.35 -0.97
C ALA A 10 -12.38 -1.22 -1.65
N PRO A 11 -13.35 -0.50 -1.05
CA PRO A 11 -14.66 -0.32 -1.66
C PRO A 11 -14.61 0.44 -2.99
N GLY A 12 -15.34 -0.03 -4.01
CA GLY A 12 -15.55 0.73 -5.25
C GLY A 12 -14.35 0.81 -6.20
N TRP A 13 -13.29 0.04 -5.95
CA TRP A 13 -12.07 -0.01 -6.77
C TRP A 13 -12.18 -0.84 -8.04
N ASP A 14 -13.30 -1.54 -8.23
CA ASP A 14 -13.76 -2.06 -9.52
C ASP A 14 -14.02 -0.94 -10.54
N ASN A 15 -14.18 0.31 -10.08
CA ASN A 15 -14.30 1.50 -10.91
C ASN A 15 -12.98 2.30 -10.96
N VAL A 16 -12.39 2.43 -12.15
CA VAL A 16 -11.16 3.20 -12.39
C VAL A 16 -11.28 4.68 -11.96
N SER A 17 -12.49 5.23 -11.95
CA SER A 17 -12.73 6.62 -11.54
C SER A 17 -12.49 6.81 -10.05
N THR A 18 -13.00 5.88 -9.21
CA THR A 18 -12.76 5.85 -7.77
C THR A 18 -11.27 5.65 -7.48
N PHE A 19 -10.65 4.68 -8.14
CA PHE A 19 -9.22 4.40 -7.99
C PHE A 19 -8.37 5.64 -8.33
N ARG A 20 -8.73 6.36 -9.40
CA ARG A 20 -8.06 7.61 -9.79
C ARG A 20 -8.29 8.71 -8.75
N GLU A 21 -9.53 8.94 -8.32
CA GLU A 21 -9.84 9.98 -7.34
C GLU A 21 -9.06 9.80 -6.03
N GLU A 22 -8.96 8.57 -5.54
CA GLU A 22 -8.28 8.27 -4.28
C GLU A 22 -6.75 8.34 -4.37
N LEU A 23 -6.16 8.02 -5.53
CA LEU A 23 -4.71 7.78 -5.66
C LEU A 23 -3.99 8.70 -6.65
N GLN A 24 -4.67 9.50 -7.47
CA GLN A 24 -3.98 10.37 -8.43
C GLN A 24 -3.20 11.48 -7.73
N GLU A 25 -3.73 12.00 -6.64
CA GLU A 25 -3.14 13.12 -5.91
C GLU A 25 -1.99 12.66 -5.00
N THR A 26 -0.77 13.16 -5.22
CA THR A 26 0.44 12.79 -4.45
C THR A 26 0.26 12.94 -2.94
N ARG A 27 -0.53 13.92 -2.48
CA ARG A 27 -0.82 14.14 -1.05
C ARG A 27 -1.51 12.95 -0.39
N ASN A 28 -2.20 12.11 -1.15
CA ASN A 28 -2.93 10.95 -0.64
C ASN A 28 -2.01 9.78 -0.26
N TRP A 29 -0.76 9.78 -0.72
CA TRP A 29 0.22 8.71 -0.52
C TRP A 29 1.06 8.87 0.75
N ARG A 30 1.14 10.08 1.30
CA ARG A 30 1.84 10.36 2.56
C ARG A 30 0.86 10.26 3.72
N ALA A 31 1.08 9.30 4.61
CA ALA A 31 0.34 9.23 5.87
C ALA A 31 0.85 10.29 6.85
N ASP A 32 2.17 10.43 6.93
CA ASP A 32 2.89 11.39 7.76
C ASP A 32 4.28 11.71 7.15
N ALA A 33 5.13 12.44 7.87
CA ALA A 33 6.46 12.84 7.40
C ALA A 33 7.44 11.66 7.18
N ARG A 34 7.20 10.52 7.84
CA ARG A 34 8.01 9.31 7.86
C ARG A 34 7.31 8.12 7.18
N THR A 35 6.02 8.19 6.90
CA THR A 35 5.26 7.08 6.33
C THR A 35 4.75 7.43 4.93
N SER A 36 5.12 6.64 3.93
CA SER A 36 4.75 6.87 2.54
C SER A 36 4.41 5.56 1.84
N VAL A 37 3.17 5.47 1.35
CA VAL A 37 2.76 4.43 0.42
C VAL A 37 3.40 4.73 -0.93
N THR A 38 4.01 3.74 -1.57
CA THR A 38 4.79 3.92 -2.79
C THR A 38 4.11 3.34 -4.01
N THR A 39 3.34 2.27 -3.83
CA THR A 39 2.65 1.57 -4.91
C THR A 39 1.40 0.91 -4.38
N VAL A 40 0.30 0.96 -5.16
CA VAL A 40 -0.87 0.13 -4.91
C VAL A 40 -1.30 -0.55 -6.21
N TYR A 41 -1.57 -1.85 -6.13
CA TYR A 41 -2.13 -2.64 -7.22
C TYR A 41 -3.57 -3.02 -6.86
N ALA A 42 -4.53 -2.70 -7.73
CA ALA A 42 -5.86 -3.31 -7.69
C ALA A 42 -5.82 -4.62 -8.49
N LEU A 43 -6.17 -5.73 -7.84
CA LEU A 43 -6.16 -7.06 -8.44
C LEU A 43 -7.54 -7.37 -9.05
N GLY A 44 -7.56 -8.24 -10.06
CA GLY A 44 -8.79 -8.60 -10.78
C GLY A 44 -9.82 -9.38 -9.96
N ASP A 45 -9.45 -9.88 -8.78
CA ASP A 45 -10.33 -10.57 -7.83
C ASP A 45 -10.89 -9.65 -6.74
N GLY A 46 -10.69 -8.33 -6.86
CA GLY A 46 -11.17 -7.32 -5.92
C GLY A 46 -10.22 -7.05 -4.75
N ARG A 47 -9.12 -7.80 -4.63
CA ARG A 47 -8.08 -7.51 -3.64
C ARG A 47 -7.15 -6.39 -4.09
N LEU A 48 -6.35 -5.89 -3.16
CA LEU A 48 -5.27 -4.96 -3.42
C LEU A 48 -3.96 -5.41 -2.78
N LEU A 49 -2.86 -4.93 -3.36
CA LEU A 49 -1.52 -4.99 -2.78
C LEU A 49 -1.00 -3.56 -2.60
N ALA A 50 -0.70 -3.14 -1.37
CA ALA A 50 -0.16 -1.82 -1.09
C ALA A 50 1.24 -1.90 -0.47
N GLU A 51 2.21 -1.28 -1.12
CA GLU A 51 3.57 -1.16 -0.62
C GLU A 51 3.75 0.16 0.14
N CYS A 52 4.34 0.10 1.33
CA CYS A 52 4.60 1.28 2.17
C CYS A 52 6.01 1.29 2.75
N HIS A 53 6.59 2.48 2.86
CA HIS A 53 7.80 2.74 3.63
C HIS A 53 7.34 3.37 4.94
N ALA A 54 7.57 2.68 6.06
CA ALA A 54 7.10 3.11 7.37
C ALA A 54 8.08 2.71 8.48
N GLY A 55 8.05 3.42 9.60
CA GLY A 55 8.84 3.07 10.78
C GLY A 55 8.38 1.77 11.44
N SER A 56 7.07 1.53 11.46
CA SER A 56 6.43 0.37 12.06
C SER A 56 5.24 -0.15 11.22
N GLU A 57 4.74 -1.34 11.56
CA GLU A 57 3.50 -1.89 11.00
C GLU A 57 2.29 -1.01 11.34
N ASP A 58 2.23 -0.51 12.58
CA ASP A 58 1.11 0.29 13.08
C ASP A 58 0.95 1.62 12.34
N ASP A 59 2.06 2.27 11.95
CA ASP A 59 2.02 3.50 11.15
C ASP A 59 1.35 3.26 9.79
N PHE A 60 1.64 2.12 9.17
CA PHE A 60 1.03 1.76 7.90
C PHE A 60 -0.44 1.36 8.08
N LYS A 61 -0.75 0.58 9.12
CA LYS A 61 -2.11 0.17 9.44
C LYS A 61 -3.04 1.36 9.67
N ALA A 62 -2.59 2.37 10.43
CA ALA A 62 -3.36 3.58 10.69
C ALA A 62 -3.74 4.34 9.40
N TRP A 63 -2.86 4.34 8.39
CA TRP A 63 -3.18 4.95 7.10
C TRP A 63 -4.22 4.14 6.32
N LEU A 64 -4.11 2.81 6.30
CA LEU A 64 -5.07 1.93 5.64
C LEU A 64 -6.46 2.07 6.25
N GLU A 65 -6.54 2.14 7.59
CA GLU A 65 -7.79 2.38 8.32
C GLU A 65 -8.39 3.75 8.00
N LYS A 66 -7.57 4.81 7.92
CA LYS A 66 -8.02 6.16 7.53
C LYS A 66 -8.61 6.19 6.11
N LYS A 67 -8.12 5.33 5.22
CA LYS A 67 -8.67 5.15 3.86
C LYS A 67 -9.93 4.29 3.84
N GLY A 68 -10.29 3.65 4.95
CA GLY A 68 -11.43 2.75 5.03
C GLY A 68 -11.20 1.42 4.31
N TRP A 69 -9.94 1.04 4.08
CA TRP A 69 -9.62 -0.22 3.42
C TRP A 69 -9.63 -1.37 4.42
N ALA A 70 -10.17 -2.51 4.02
CA ALA A 70 -10.19 -3.71 4.84
C ALA A 70 -8.88 -4.47 4.64
N VAL A 71 -8.06 -4.52 5.68
CA VAL A 71 -6.75 -5.15 5.65
C VAL A 71 -6.86 -6.61 6.10
N GLU A 72 -6.40 -7.53 5.25
CA GLU A 72 -6.30 -8.95 5.59
C GLU A 72 -4.98 -9.24 6.32
N THR A 73 -3.88 -8.73 5.77
CA THR A 73 -2.53 -8.93 6.33
C THR A 73 -1.63 -7.75 6.03
N ILE A 74 -0.67 -7.50 6.93
CA ILE A 74 0.48 -6.62 6.71
C ILE A 74 1.73 -7.44 7.01
N GLN A 75 2.75 -7.37 6.15
CA GLN A 75 3.99 -8.11 6.30
C GLN A 75 5.20 -7.25 5.95
N PRO A 76 6.34 -7.41 6.66
CA PRO A 76 7.58 -6.76 6.25
C PRO A 76 8.13 -7.40 4.97
N ILE A 77 8.54 -6.58 4.02
CA ILE A 77 9.21 -7.01 2.80
C ILE A 77 10.69 -7.20 3.11
N LYS A 78 11.14 -8.45 3.16
CA LYS A 78 12.54 -8.80 3.46
C LYS A 78 13.45 -8.79 2.23
N MET A 79 12.88 -9.13 1.07
CA MET A 79 13.62 -9.23 -0.18
C MET A 79 12.77 -8.69 -1.33
N LEU A 80 13.41 -8.04 -2.29
CA LEU A 80 12.79 -7.55 -3.50
C LEU A 80 13.57 -8.07 -4.71
N ALA A 81 12.85 -8.51 -5.74
CA ALA A 81 13.42 -8.78 -7.05
C ALA A 81 12.75 -7.89 -8.11
N LYS A 82 13.55 -7.31 -9.00
CA LYS A 82 13.06 -6.51 -10.15
C LYS A 82 13.97 -6.77 -11.34
N THR A 83 13.44 -7.49 -12.34
CA THR A 83 14.08 -7.84 -13.62
C THR A 83 15.59 -8.05 -13.54
N GLY A 84 16.01 -9.21 -13.01
CA GLY A 84 17.42 -9.61 -12.93
C GLY A 84 18.19 -9.06 -11.73
N SER A 85 17.60 -8.13 -10.97
CA SER A 85 18.21 -7.57 -9.75
C SER A 85 17.48 -8.02 -8.49
N ILE A 86 18.23 -8.29 -7.43
CA ILE A 86 17.73 -8.72 -6.11
C ILE A 86 18.32 -7.81 -5.04
N TRP A 87 17.49 -7.43 -4.06
CA TRP A 87 17.88 -6.64 -2.89
C TRP A 87 17.35 -7.28 -1.61
N GLU A 88 18.18 -7.29 -0.57
CA GLU A 88 17.76 -7.48 0.82
C GLU A 88 17.39 -6.10 1.40
N LEU A 89 16.27 -6.03 2.13
CA LEU A 89 15.63 -4.78 2.57
C LEU A 89 15.57 -4.63 4.08
#